data_AF-A0AAD0NGB9-F1
#
_entry.id   AF-A0AAD0NGB9-F1
#
_cell.length_a   1.000
_cell.length_b   1.000
_cell.length_c   1.000
_cell.angle_alpha   90.00
_cell.angle_beta   90.00
_cell.angle_gamma   90.00
#
_symmetry.space_group_name_H-M   'P 1'
#
loop_
_entity.id
_entity.type
_entity.pdbx_description
1 polymer ?
#
loop_
_entity_poly.entity_id
_entity_poly.type
_entity_poly.pdbx_seq_one_letter_code
_entity_poly.pdbx_strand_id
1 'polypeptide(L)'
;MIELLDLEQTLQAFAACNDDHDVYASFGWVHASEGDLLQARFWLPPDEDTAFDDDSDVPAEARALGLTTYLEPATFADVLDVQKRQHPLSGLADYAAALAYYHEYDAFQQVEGIDEALGEATAEAQAAARAAGVGAGIFASFDLQMVACPDAQLKAAAQRVARLHEVPVAEALARCRALPLLVGEALDRNRAQAIKQDFEAIGATVQVRGFKPFPWMDAPRLR
;
A
#
# COMPACT_ATOMS: atom_id res chain seq x y z
N MET A 1 18.44 -20.48 5.38
CA MET A 1 18.22 -19.99 6.75
C MET A 1 16.93 -19.19 6.69
N ILE A 2 15.94 -19.59 7.49
CA ILE A 2 14.65 -18.91 7.57
C ILE A 2 14.83 -17.58 8.31
N GLU A 3 14.47 -16.48 7.65
CA GLU A 3 14.40 -15.16 8.27
C GLU A 3 13.04 -15.01 8.95
N LEU A 4 13.05 -14.74 10.25
CA LEU A 4 11.84 -14.56 11.04
C LEU A 4 11.59 -13.07 11.28
N LEU A 5 10.37 -12.64 10.98
CA LEU A 5 9.89 -11.28 11.15
C LEU A 5 8.99 -11.20 12.40
N ASP A 6 8.91 -10.04 13.04
CA ASP A 6 7.75 -9.71 13.88
C ASP A 6 6.59 -9.17 13.04
N LEU A 7 5.44 -8.94 13.67
CA LEU A 7 4.25 -8.44 12.98
C LEU A 7 4.50 -7.10 12.29
N GLU A 8 5.24 -6.19 12.91
CA GLU A 8 5.52 -4.88 12.30
C GLU A 8 6.34 -5.05 11.03
N GLN A 9 7.40 -5.87 11.09
CA GLN A 9 8.25 -6.18 9.95
C GLN A 9 7.48 -6.90 8.83
N THR A 10 6.55 -7.80 9.16
CA THR A 10 5.67 -8.45 8.16
C THR A 10 4.76 -7.42 7.48
N LEU A 11 4.10 -6.54 8.23
CA LEU A 11 3.28 -5.47 7.65
C LEU A 11 4.12 -4.52 6.79
N GLN A 12 5.35 -4.20 7.20
CA GLN A 12 6.28 -3.41 6.42
C GLN A 12 6.69 -4.11 5.10
N ALA A 13 6.85 -5.44 5.11
CA ALA A 13 7.15 -6.22 3.91
C ALA A 13 6.01 -6.15 2.89
N PHE A 14 4.76 -6.35 3.34
CA PHE A 14 3.58 -6.18 2.49
C PHE A 14 3.45 -4.74 1.97
N ALA A 15 3.67 -3.74 2.83
CA ALA A 15 3.60 -2.33 2.46
C ALA A 15 4.73 -1.88 1.52
N ALA A 16 5.80 -2.65 1.39
CA ALA A 16 6.89 -2.38 0.45
C ALA A 16 6.49 -2.71 -1.00
N CYS A 17 5.57 -3.67 -1.18
CA CYS A 17 4.98 -4.02 -2.47
C CYS A 17 4.26 -2.82 -3.11
N ASN A 18 4.14 -2.86 -4.43
CA ASN A 18 3.50 -1.81 -5.21
C ASN A 18 1.97 -1.95 -5.27
N ASP A 19 1.49 -3.19 -5.30
CA ASP A 19 0.10 -3.59 -5.48
C ASP A 19 -0.07 -5.09 -5.14
N ASP A 20 -1.30 -5.62 -5.24
CA ASP A 20 -1.62 -7.02 -4.94
C ASP A 20 -0.88 -8.01 -5.86
N HIS A 21 -0.58 -7.62 -7.09
CA HIS A 21 0.18 -8.47 -8.00
C HIS A 21 1.62 -8.63 -7.51
N ASP A 22 2.22 -7.54 -7.01
CA ASP A 22 3.55 -7.58 -6.40
C ASP A 22 3.57 -8.38 -5.10
N VAL A 23 2.48 -8.38 -4.31
CA VAL A 23 2.31 -9.28 -3.14
C VAL A 23 2.35 -10.74 -3.57
N TYR A 24 1.54 -11.13 -4.56
CA TYR A 24 1.50 -12.51 -5.07
C TYR A 24 2.85 -12.95 -5.67
N ALA A 25 3.56 -12.03 -6.32
CA ALA A 25 4.87 -12.30 -6.88
C ALA A 25 6.00 -12.37 -5.83
N SER A 26 5.79 -11.81 -4.64
CA SER A 26 6.81 -11.69 -3.59
C SER A 26 6.72 -12.76 -2.52
N PHE A 27 5.52 -13.31 -2.27
CA PHE A 27 5.27 -14.22 -1.16
C PHE A 27 4.46 -15.43 -1.63
N GLY A 28 4.92 -16.63 -1.28
CA GLY A 28 4.19 -17.89 -1.50
C GLY A 28 3.14 -18.16 -0.44
N TRP A 29 3.44 -17.83 0.83
CA TRP A 29 2.54 -18.05 1.95
C TRP A 29 2.88 -17.14 3.13
N VAL A 30 1.97 -17.02 4.10
CA VAL A 30 2.28 -16.44 5.42
C VAL A 30 2.25 -17.55 6.47
N HIS A 31 3.41 -17.81 7.07
CA HIS A 31 3.51 -18.70 8.23
C HIS A 31 3.70 -17.88 9.50
N ALA A 32 3.15 -18.35 10.61
CA ALA A 32 3.26 -17.71 11.91
C ALA A 32 3.49 -18.73 13.02
N SER A 33 4.14 -18.32 14.10
CA SER A 33 4.12 -19.07 15.35
C SER A 33 2.77 -18.93 16.04
N GLU A 34 2.34 -19.97 16.76
CA GLU A 34 1.08 -19.93 17.51
C GLU A 34 1.06 -18.88 18.64
N GLY A 35 -0.13 -18.44 19.02
CA GLY A 35 -0.37 -17.57 20.17
C GLY A 35 -0.68 -16.12 19.80
N ASP A 36 -0.28 -15.18 20.67
CA ASP A 36 -0.51 -13.75 20.48
C ASP A 36 0.30 -13.21 19.29
N LEU A 37 -0.39 -12.68 18.27
CA LEU A 37 0.25 -12.17 17.05
C LEU A 37 1.21 -11.01 17.29
N LEU A 38 1.04 -10.24 18.38
CA LEU A 38 2.00 -9.19 18.74
C LEU A 38 3.34 -9.75 19.22
N GLN A 39 3.38 -11.02 19.65
CA GLN A 39 4.59 -11.73 20.06
C GLN A 39 5.00 -12.80 19.04
N ALA A 40 4.18 -13.03 18.01
CA ALA A 40 4.41 -14.07 17.03
C ALA A 40 5.63 -13.76 16.14
N ARG A 41 6.21 -14.83 15.61
CA ARG A 41 7.23 -14.80 14.56
C ARG A 41 6.62 -15.25 13.26
N PHE A 42 6.91 -14.50 12.21
CA PHE A 42 6.39 -14.73 10.88
C PHE A 42 7.51 -15.14 9.94
N TRP A 43 7.15 -15.91 8.93
CA TRP A 43 8.02 -16.22 7.81
C TRP A 43 7.23 -16.04 6.52
N LEU A 44 7.86 -15.34 5.57
CA LEU A 44 7.33 -15.05 4.24
C LEU A 44 8.22 -15.74 3.19
N PRO A 45 7.99 -17.04 2.92
CA PRO A 45 8.66 -17.73 1.81
C PRO A 45 8.38 -17.01 0.47
N PRO A 46 9.35 -16.97 -0.46
CA PRO A 46 9.20 -16.25 -1.73
C PRO A 46 8.23 -16.90 -2.71
N ASP A 47 7.97 -18.20 -2.58
CA ASP A 47 7.12 -18.99 -3.47
C ASP A 47 6.51 -20.20 -2.73
N GLU A 48 5.50 -20.83 -3.33
CA GLU A 48 4.81 -21.99 -2.74
C GLU A 48 5.74 -23.21 -2.58
N ASP A 49 6.65 -23.43 -3.54
CA ASP A 49 7.64 -24.52 -3.50
C ASP A 49 8.57 -24.40 -2.28
N THR A 50 8.84 -23.18 -1.83
CA THR A 50 9.59 -22.91 -0.59
C THR A 50 8.69 -22.97 0.64
N ALA A 51 7.42 -22.59 0.52
CA ALA A 51 6.46 -22.54 1.62
C ALA A 51 6.06 -23.91 2.15
N PHE A 52 6.13 -24.94 1.30
CA PHE A 52 5.67 -26.29 1.60
C PHE A 52 6.72 -27.35 1.23
N ASP A 53 6.69 -28.49 1.90
CA ASP A 53 7.38 -29.70 1.45
C ASP A 53 6.51 -30.50 0.46
N ASP A 54 7.05 -31.62 -0.06
CA ASP A 54 6.40 -32.45 -1.08
C ASP A 54 5.00 -32.97 -0.67
N ASP A 55 4.70 -33.03 0.64
CA ASP A 55 3.41 -33.48 1.18
C ASP A 55 2.45 -32.30 1.48
N SER A 56 2.79 -31.09 1.03
CA SER A 56 2.09 -29.84 1.37
C SER A 56 2.12 -29.50 2.87
N ASP A 57 3.06 -30.08 3.62
CA ASP A 57 3.31 -29.76 5.02
C ASP A 57 4.22 -28.52 5.11
N VAL A 58 4.16 -27.82 6.24
CA VAL A 58 5.16 -26.80 6.55
C VAL A 58 6.56 -27.47 6.61
N PRO A 59 7.59 -26.91 5.95
CA PRO A 59 8.92 -27.53 5.91
C PRO A 59 9.47 -27.83 7.31
N ALA A 60 10.20 -28.94 7.44
CA ALA A 60 10.70 -29.42 8.73
C ALA A 60 11.52 -28.36 9.49
N GLU A 61 12.29 -27.53 8.79
CA GLU A 61 13.06 -26.42 9.38
C GLU A 61 12.13 -25.34 9.97
N ALA A 62 11.04 -24.99 9.28
CA ALA A 62 10.04 -24.03 9.74
C ALA A 62 9.22 -24.60 10.91
N ARG A 63 8.82 -25.88 10.85
CA ARG A 63 8.15 -26.58 11.96
C ARG A 63 9.02 -26.65 13.22
N ALA A 64 10.33 -26.87 13.07
CA ALA A 64 11.27 -26.87 14.19
C ALA A 64 11.38 -25.50 14.89
N LEU A 65 11.01 -24.42 14.19
CA LEU A 65 10.90 -23.06 14.74
C LEU A 65 9.51 -22.75 15.33
N GLY A 66 8.59 -23.73 15.32
CA GLY A 66 7.23 -23.58 15.83
C GLY A 66 6.26 -22.86 14.88
N LEU A 67 6.59 -22.79 13.58
CA LEU A 67 5.75 -22.15 12.57
C LEU A 67 4.67 -23.11 12.06
N THR A 68 3.48 -22.57 11.82
CA THR A 68 2.35 -23.23 11.17
C THR A 68 1.86 -22.41 9.97
N THR A 69 1.01 -23.00 9.12
CA THR A 69 0.29 -22.25 8.09
C THR A 69 -0.63 -21.23 8.74
N TYR A 70 -0.62 -19.99 8.26
CA TYR A 70 -1.46 -18.94 8.82
C TYR A 70 -2.51 -18.45 7.83
N LEU A 71 -2.10 -17.75 6.76
CA LEU A 71 -2.99 -17.23 5.72
C LEU A 71 -2.27 -17.21 4.37
N GLU A 72 -3.05 -17.24 3.29
CA GLU A 72 -2.57 -16.87 1.96
C GLU A 72 -2.14 -15.39 1.95
N PRO A 73 -1.15 -15.00 1.12
CA PRO A 73 -0.71 -13.62 1.03
C PRO A 73 -1.83 -12.67 0.61
N ALA A 74 -2.68 -13.07 -0.35
CA ALA A 74 -3.82 -12.28 -0.78
C ALA A 74 -4.83 -12.07 0.35
N THR A 75 -5.21 -13.13 1.07
CA THR A 75 -6.11 -13.03 2.22
C THR A 75 -5.52 -12.17 3.33
N PHE A 76 -4.22 -12.31 3.62
CA PHE A 76 -3.54 -11.48 4.60
C PHE A 76 -3.63 -9.99 4.20
N ALA A 77 -3.33 -9.65 2.94
CA ALA A 77 -3.46 -8.29 2.41
C ALA A 77 -4.91 -7.77 2.47
N ASP A 78 -5.90 -8.59 2.12
CA ASP A 78 -7.32 -8.23 2.18
C ASP A 78 -7.75 -7.87 3.60
N VAL A 79 -7.30 -8.61 4.62
CA VAL A 79 -7.61 -8.29 6.03
C VAL A 79 -7.01 -6.94 6.42
N LEU A 80 -5.76 -6.67 6.03
CA LEU A 80 -5.14 -5.37 6.27
C LEU A 80 -5.90 -4.24 5.57
N ASP A 81 -6.32 -4.45 4.32
CA ASP A 81 -7.04 -3.46 3.53
C ASP A 81 -8.44 -3.17 4.08
N VAL A 82 -9.19 -4.20 4.49
CA VAL A 82 -10.49 -4.02 5.15
C VAL A 82 -10.33 -3.26 6.46
N GLN A 83 -9.37 -3.64 7.31
CA GLN A 83 -9.10 -2.93 8.57
C GLN A 83 -8.70 -1.47 8.30
N LYS A 84 -7.92 -1.23 7.24
CA LYS A 84 -7.51 0.12 6.83
C LYS A 84 -8.70 0.97 6.38
N ARG A 85 -9.59 0.40 5.56
CA ARG A 85 -10.80 1.10 5.07
C ARG A 85 -11.75 1.43 6.20
N GLN A 86 -11.91 0.54 7.17
CA GLN A 86 -12.75 0.75 8.35
C GLN A 86 -12.13 1.75 9.35
N HIS A 87 -10.83 1.64 9.60
CA HIS A 87 -10.08 2.48 10.54
C HIS A 87 -8.72 2.89 9.96
N PRO A 88 -8.66 3.99 9.19
CA PRO A 88 -7.44 4.43 8.50
C PRO A 88 -6.24 4.74 9.41
N LEU A 89 -6.51 4.98 10.70
CA LEU A 89 -5.50 5.28 11.72
C LEU A 89 -5.26 4.12 12.71
N SER A 90 -5.70 2.90 12.35
CA SER A 90 -5.41 1.67 13.11
C SER A 90 -3.92 1.56 13.47
N GLY A 91 -3.66 1.14 14.71
CA GLY A 91 -2.33 0.78 15.20
C GLY A 91 -2.02 -0.70 14.98
N LEU A 92 -0.79 -1.10 15.32
CA LEU A 92 -0.33 -2.49 15.14
C LEU A 92 -1.21 -3.52 15.87
N ALA A 93 -1.69 -3.18 17.07
CA ALA A 93 -2.58 -4.03 17.85
C ALA A 93 -3.95 -4.24 17.19
N ASP A 94 -4.48 -3.23 16.49
CA ASP A 94 -5.75 -3.34 15.78
C ASP A 94 -5.62 -4.30 14.59
N TYR A 95 -4.50 -4.22 13.86
CA TYR A 95 -4.20 -5.17 12.78
C TYR A 95 -3.97 -6.59 13.30
N ALA A 96 -3.29 -6.76 14.44
CA ALA A 96 -3.15 -8.05 15.09
C ALA A 96 -4.53 -8.65 15.44
N ALA A 97 -5.45 -7.84 15.98
CA ALA A 97 -6.80 -8.29 16.30
C ALA A 97 -7.59 -8.69 15.05
N ALA A 98 -7.53 -7.89 13.98
CA ALA A 98 -8.24 -8.18 12.73
C ALA A 98 -7.74 -9.47 12.07
N LEU A 99 -6.41 -9.67 12.02
CA LEU A 99 -5.79 -10.89 11.51
C LEU A 99 -6.16 -12.13 12.34
N ALA A 100 -6.07 -12.04 13.67
CA ALA A 100 -6.45 -13.13 14.55
C ALA A 100 -7.94 -13.50 14.39
N TYR A 101 -8.81 -12.49 14.30
CA TYR A 101 -10.24 -12.69 14.09
C TYR A 101 -10.51 -13.39 12.76
N TYR A 102 -9.88 -12.94 11.66
CA TYR A 102 -10.07 -13.57 10.37
C TYR A 102 -9.58 -15.03 10.39
N HIS A 103 -8.41 -15.29 10.98
CA HIS A 103 -7.88 -16.65 11.07
C HIS A 103 -8.79 -17.61 11.89
N GLU A 104 -9.46 -17.11 12.93
CA GLU A 104 -10.35 -17.93 13.75
C GLU A 104 -11.73 -18.14 13.11
N TYR A 105 -12.27 -17.10 12.45
CA TYR A 105 -13.68 -17.09 12.00
C TYR A 105 -13.87 -17.12 10.49
N ASP A 106 -12.79 -17.06 9.70
CA ASP A 106 -12.79 -16.90 8.24
C ASP A 106 -13.75 -15.78 7.78
N ALA A 107 -13.70 -14.66 8.52
CA ALA A 107 -14.58 -13.53 8.32
C ALA A 107 -13.87 -12.23 8.72
N PHE A 108 -14.14 -11.15 7.99
CA PHE A 108 -13.64 -9.83 8.37
C PHE A 108 -14.30 -9.35 9.66
N GLN A 109 -13.48 -8.81 10.57
CA GLN A 109 -13.98 -8.17 11.77
C GLN A 109 -14.86 -6.98 11.36
N GLN A 110 -16.07 -6.92 11.91
CA GLN A 110 -16.95 -5.76 11.77
C GLN A 110 -16.75 -4.84 12.96
N VAL A 111 -16.69 -3.52 12.70
CA VAL A 111 -16.57 -2.55 13.79
C VAL A 111 -17.88 -1.79 13.99
N GLU A 112 -18.29 -1.71 15.25
CA GLU A 112 -19.50 -1.04 15.69
C GLU A 112 -19.48 0.46 15.32
N GLY A 113 -20.57 0.95 14.72
CA GLY A 113 -20.72 2.36 14.35
C GLY A 113 -20.14 2.75 12.98
N ILE A 114 -19.65 1.78 12.20
CA ILE A 114 -19.37 1.96 10.76
C ILE A 114 -20.66 1.77 9.96
N ASP A 115 -20.89 2.63 8.95
CA ASP A 115 -22.06 2.53 8.08
C ASP A 115 -22.10 1.16 7.40
N GLU A 116 -23.09 0.34 7.81
CA GLU A 116 -23.30 -1.04 7.40
C GLU A 116 -23.46 -1.18 5.87
N ALA A 117 -23.71 -0.08 5.14
CA ALA A 117 -23.87 -0.11 3.69
C ALA A 117 -22.56 -0.35 2.91
N LEU A 118 -21.37 -0.05 3.47
CA LEU A 118 -20.08 -0.16 2.74
C LEU A 118 -18.87 -0.62 3.57
N GLY A 119 -18.92 -0.65 4.90
CA GLY A 119 -17.75 -1.05 5.70
C GLY A 119 -16.56 -0.08 5.58
N GLU A 120 -16.81 1.21 5.32
CA GLU A 120 -15.80 2.24 5.15
C GLU A 120 -15.87 3.30 6.26
N ALA A 121 -14.71 3.85 6.63
CA ALA A 121 -14.60 4.97 7.57
C ALA A 121 -15.34 6.21 7.06
N THR A 122 -15.80 7.05 7.98
CA THR A 122 -16.46 8.32 7.62
C THR A 122 -15.51 9.24 6.85
N ALA A 123 -16.07 10.17 6.07
CA ALA A 123 -15.30 11.15 5.33
C ALA A 123 -14.38 11.99 6.24
N GLU A 124 -14.80 12.28 7.48
CA GLU A 124 -13.99 12.97 8.47
C GLU A 124 -12.77 12.14 8.90
N ALA A 125 -12.95 10.83 9.11
CA ALA A 125 -11.86 9.93 9.47
C ALA A 125 -10.85 9.76 8.31
N GLN A 126 -11.34 9.64 7.08
CA GLN A 126 -10.51 9.61 5.88
C GLN A 126 -9.72 10.91 5.72
N ALA A 127 -10.37 12.07 5.91
CA ALA A 127 -9.72 13.37 5.86
C ALA A 127 -8.65 13.53 6.96
N ALA A 128 -8.93 13.06 8.17
CA ALA A 128 -7.97 13.06 9.28
C ALA A 128 -6.73 12.21 8.98
N ALA A 129 -6.91 11.01 8.41
CA ALA A 129 -5.80 10.16 8.00
C ALA A 129 -4.96 10.80 6.89
N ARG A 130 -5.62 11.39 5.89
CA ARG A 130 -4.93 12.14 4.82
C ARG A 130 -4.13 13.32 5.37
N ALA A 131 -4.67 14.05 6.34
CA ALA A 131 -3.97 15.13 7.02
C ALA A 131 -2.76 14.64 7.81
N ALA A 132 -2.84 13.45 8.42
CA ALA A 132 -1.73 12.76 9.08
C ALA A 132 -0.69 12.18 8.10
N GLY A 133 -0.89 12.33 6.78
CA GLY A 133 0.01 11.81 5.76
C GLY A 133 -0.11 10.29 5.57
N VAL A 134 -1.26 9.71 5.94
CA VAL A 134 -1.56 8.30 5.79
C VAL A 134 -2.42 8.08 4.54
N GLY A 135 -2.08 7.07 3.75
CA GLY A 135 -2.77 6.72 2.50
C GLY A 135 -4.07 5.95 2.74
N ALA A 136 -4.88 5.80 1.68
CA ALA A 136 -6.15 5.08 1.75
C ALA A 136 -5.97 3.56 1.80
N GLY A 137 -4.94 3.02 1.13
CA GLY A 137 -4.64 1.58 1.09
C GLY A 137 -3.43 1.20 1.94
N ILE A 138 -3.06 -0.08 1.84
CA ILE A 138 -1.95 -0.70 2.57
C ILE A 138 -0.59 -0.60 1.86
N PHE A 139 -0.55 0.03 0.69
CA PHE A 139 0.66 0.28 -0.09
C PHE A 139 1.03 1.77 -0.08
N ALA A 140 2.29 2.06 -0.38
CA ALA A 140 2.76 3.43 -0.49
C ALA A 140 2.07 4.13 -1.69
N SER A 141 1.45 5.27 -1.46
CA SER A 141 0.81 6.07 -2.51
C SER A 141 1.41 7.46 -2.61
N PHE A 142 1.34 8.07 -3.80
CA PHE A 142 1.99 9.33 -4.11
C PHE A 142 1.07 10.28 -4.87
N ASP A 143 1.06 11.54 -4.43
CA ASP A 143 0.51 12.65 -5.20
C ASP A 143 1.63 13.44 -5.86
N LEU A 144 1.37 13.89 -7.08
CA LEU A 144 2.33 14.63 -7.90
C LEU A 144 1.72 15.96 -8.30
N GLN A 145 2.44 17.04 -8.01
CA GLN A 145 2.08 18.39 -8.43
C GLN A 145 3.18 18.97 -9.29
N MET A 146 2.84 19.39 -10.51
CA MET A 146 3.71 20.23 -11.30
C MET A 146 3.66 21.65 -10.72
N VAL A 147 4.79 22.16 -10.24
CA VAL A 147 4.88 23.47 -9.56
C VAL A 147 5.59 24.53 -10.39
N ALA A 148 6.39 24.12 -11.37
CA ALA A 148 7.01 25.02 -12.33
C ALA A 148 7.11 24.34 -13.70
N CYS A 149 6.97 25.14 -14.77
CA CYS A 149 7.20 24.70 -16.14
C CYS A 149 7.81 25.87 -16.93
N PRO A 150 8.93 25.68 -17.65
CA PRO A 150 9.48 26.72 -18.51
C PRO A 150 8.49 27.11 -19.61
N ASP A 151 8.37 28.41 -19.92
CA ASP A 151 7.45 28.91 -20.95
C ASP A 151 7.63 28.22 -22.31
N ALA A 152 8.89 27.96 -22.69
CA ALA A 152 9.24 27.25 -23.92
C ALA A 152 8.69 25.81 -23.98
N GLN A 153 8.36 25.23 -22.83
CA GLN A 153 7.92 23.84 -22.68
C GLN A 153 6.43 23.73 -22.31
N LEU A 154 5.70 24.84 -22.14
CA LEU A 154 4.28 24.83 -21.79
C LEU A 154 3.41 23.98 -22.75
N LYS A 155 3.71 24.00 -24.06
CA LYS A 155 3.00 23.16 -25.03
C LYS A 155 3.27 21.67 -24.80
N ALA A 156 4.52 21.30 -24.52
CA ALA A 156 4.91 19.92 -24.28
C ALA A 156 4.35 19.41 -22.94
N ALA A 157 4.29 20.27 -21.92
CA ALA A 157 3.63 19.97 -20.65
C ALA A 157 2.12 19.80 -20.83
N ALA A 158 1.46 20.71 -21.56
CA ALA A 158 0.03 20.62 -21.85
C ALA A 158 -0.34 19.33 -22.59
N GLN A 159 0.50 18.87 -23.52
CA GLN A 159 0.27 17.59 -24.22
C GLN A 159 0.37 16.38 -23.27
N ARG A 160 1.29 16.40 -22.30
CA ARG A 160 1.41 15.35 -21.27
C ARG A 160 0.21 15.35 -20.34
N VAL A 161 -0.16 16.52 -19.81
CA VAL A 161 -1.35 16.72 -18.97
C VAL A 161 -2.62 16.28 -19.70
N ALA A 162 -2.77 16.64 -20.98
CA ALA A 162 -3.91 16.25 -21.81
C ALA A 162 -4.04 14.73 -21.92
N ARG A 163 -2.93 14.01 -22.12
CA ARG A 163 -2.94 12.54 -22.15
C ARG A 163 -3.24 11.95 -20.78
N LEU A 164 -2.66 12.51 -19.73
CA LEU A 164 -2.74 11.98 -18.38
C LEU A 164 -4.13 12.13 -17.75
N HIS A 165 -4.77 13.27 -17.98
CA HIS A 165 -6.12 13.56 -17.48
C HIS A 165 -7.22 13.33 -18.53
N GLU A 166 -6.85 12.87 -19.73
CA GLU A 166 -7.78 12.63 -20.84
C GLU A 166 -8.63 13.86 -21.21
N VAL A 167 -8.00 15.05 -21.19
CA VAL A 167 -8.65 16.33 -21.51
C VAL A 167 -8.09 16.96 -22.80
N PRO A 168 -8.83 17.87 -23.47
CA PRO A 168 -8.31 18.59 -24.61
C PRO A 168 -7.04 19.40 -24.30
N VAL A 169 -6.10 19.47 -25.26
CA VAL A 169 -4.81 20.19 -25.09
C VAL A 169 -5.00 21.66 -24.73
N ALA A 170 -6.04 22.32 -25.24
CA ALA A 170 -6.33 23.72 -24.92
C ALA A 170 -6.67 23.91 -23.43
N GLU A 171 -7.44 22.99 -22.86
CA GLU A 171 -7.78 22.98 -21.43
C GLU A 171 -6.53 22.66 -20.59
N ALA A 172 -5.79 21.63 -20.96
CA ALA A 172 -4.53 21.28 -20.31
C ALA A 172 -3.52 22.45 -20.32
N LEU A 173 -3.45 23.22 -21.41
CA LEU A 173 -2.60 24.40 -21.52
C LEU A 173 -3.05 25.52 -20.57
N ALA A 174 -4.35 25.75 -20.44
CA ALA A 174 -4.88 26.71 -19.47
C ALA A 174 -4.51 26.29 -18.03
N ARG A 175 -4.65 25.01 -17.70
CA ARG A 175 -4.23 24.43 -16.41
C ARG A 175 -2.72 24.56 -16.18
N CYS A 176 -1.88 24.29 -17.18
CA CYS A 176 -0.42 24.43 -17.07
C CYS A 176 0.04 25.89 -16.83
N ARG A 177 -0.78 26.88 -17.20
CA ARG A 177 -0.50 28.30 -16.91
C ARG A 177 -0.93 28.72 -15.50
N ALA A 178 -1.75 27.92 -14.84
CA ALA A 178 -2.30 28.16 -13.52
C ALA A 178 -1.68 27.21 -12.47
N LEU A 179 -0.34 27.15 -12.42
CA LEU A 179 0.38 26.31 -11.47
C LEU A 179 0.16 26.77 -10.01
N PRO A 180 0.21 25.85 -9.02
CA PRO A 180 0.52 24.41 -9.15
C PRO A 180 -0.63 23.58 -9.73
N LEU A 181 -0.28 22.52 -10.48
CA LEU A 181 -1.23 21.60 -11.10
C LEU A 181 -1.03 20.18 -10.57
N LEU A 182 -2.08 19.59 -10.01
CA LEU A 182 -2.12 18.16 -9.68
C LEU A 182 -2.07 17.35 -10.97
N VAL A 183 -0.99 16.60 -11.17
CA VAL A 183 -0.80 15.74 -12.35
C VAL A 183 -1.10 14.28 -12.04
N GLY A 184 -1.08 13.88 -10.77
CA GLY A 184 -1.49 12.54 -10.35
C GLY A 184 -1.83 12.51 -8.87
N GLU A 185 -2.76 11.65 -8.50
CA GLU A 185 -3.25 11.46 -7.14
C GLU A 185 -3.28 9.97 -6.83
N ALA A 186 -2.93 9.61 -5.59
CA ALA A 186 -2.98 8.24 -5.08
C ALA A 186 -2.29 7.21 -5.99
N LEU A 187 -1.19 7.60 -6.62
CA LEU A 187 -0.45 6.74 -7.55
C LEU A 187 0.42 5.74 -6.79
N ASP A 188 0.56 4.53 -7.35
CA ASP A 188 1.60 3.59 -6.95
C ASP A 188 3.01 4.15 -7.26
N ARG A 189 4.04 3.55 -6.68
CA ARG A 189 5.42 4.04 -6.75
C ARG A 189 5.93 4.08 -8.19
N ASN A 190 5.66 3.04 -8.97
CA ASN A 190 6.17 2.90 -10.34
C ASN A 190 5.52 3.94 -11.26
N ARG A 191 4.19 4.10 -11.17
CA ARG A 191 3.47 5.09 -11.97
C ARG A 191 3.82 6.52 -11.59
N ALA A 192 3.96 6.80 -10.30
CA ALA A 192 4.45 8.08 -9.80
C ALA A 192 5.85 8.40 -10.34
N GLN A 193 6.78 7.44 -10.27
CA GLN A 193 8.12 7.61 -10.81
C GLN A 193 8.11 7.93 -12.31
N ALA A 194 7.34 7.17 -13.10
CA ALA A 194 7.26 7.35 -14.54
C ALA A 194 6.70 8.74 -14.92
N ILE A 195 5.64 9.18 -14.26
CA ILE A 195 5.05 10.50 -14.50
C ILE A 195 6.03 11.62 -14.11
N LYS A 196 6.68 11.50 -12.94
CA LYS A 196 7.70 12.45 -12.50
C LYS A 196 8.80 12.60 -13.56
N GLN A 197 9.36 11.48 -14.02
CA GLN A 197 10.42 11.47 -15.03
C GLN A 197 9.96 12.07 -16.37
N ASP A 198 8.74 11.80 -16.82
CA ASP A 198 8.23 12.35 -18.09
C ASP A 198 8.10 13.88 -18.06
N PHE A 199 7.69 14.45 -16.92
CA PHE A 199 7.63 15.92 -16.75
C PHE A 199 9.02 16.53 -16.54
N GLU A 200 9.88 15.91 -15.75
CA GLU A 200 11.25 16.41 -15.54
C GLU A 200 12.10 16.35 -16.82
N ALA A 201 11.84 15.40 -17.72
CA ALA A 201 12.49 15.30 -19.02
C ALA A 201 12.24 16.53 -19.93
N ILE A 202 11.18 17.29 -19.67
CA ILE A 202 10.91 18.58 -20.35
C ILE A 202 11.24 19.80 -19.48
N GLY A 203 11.99 19.61 -18.39
CA GLY A 203 12.41 20.67 -17.50
C GLY A 203 11.31 21.23 -16.60
N ALA A 204 10.16 20.55 -16.48
CA ALA A 204 9.17 20.90 -15.46
C ALA A 204 9.64 20.44 -14.08
N THR A 205 9.23 21.15 -13.04
CA THR A 205 9.49 20.77 -11.64
C THR A 205 8.25 20.11 -11.06
N VAL A 206 8.39 18.87 -10.60
CA VAL A 206 7.34 18.10 -9.96
C VAL A 206 7.64 17.95 -8.47
N GLN A 207 6.70 18.39 -7.63
CA GLN A 207 6.68 18.06 -6.22
C GLN A 207 5.93 16.76 -6.00
N VAL A 208 6.48 15.94 -5.09
CA VAL A 208 5.95 14.62 -4.75
C VAL A 208 5.58 14.62 -3.29
N ARG A 209 4.36 14.17 -2.99
CA ARG A 209 3.92 13.90 -1.62
C ARG A 209 3.64 12.40 -1.49
N GLY A 210 4.48 11.72 -0.73
CA GLY A 210 4.27 10.32 -0.36
C GLY A 210 3.34 10.19 0.84
N PHE A 211 2.50 9.17 0.82
CA PHE A 211 1.57 8.83 1.90
C PHE A 211 1.94 7.47 2.49
N LYS A 212 1.99 7.44 3.81
CA LYS A 212 2.36 6.27 4.60
C LYS A 212 1.27 5.20 4.47
N PRO A 213 1.64 3.93 4.28
CA PRO A 213 0.71 2.81 4.41
C PRO A 213 0.09 2.73 5.80
N PHE A 214 0.93 2.76 6.85
CA PHE A 214 0.49 2.69 8.24
C PHE A 214 0.95 3.93 9.04
N PRO A 215 0.21 4.33 10.11
CA PRO A 215 0.51 5.56 10.85
C PRO A 215 1.92 5.64 11.45
N TRP A 216 2.48 4.50 11.86
CA TRP A 216 3.80 4.40 12.50
C TRP A 216 4.96 4.40 11.50
N MET A 217 4.71 4.24 10.20
CA MET A 217 5.76 4.23 9.18
C MET A 217 6.26 5.63 8.84
N ASP A 218 7.45 5.68 8.23
CA ASP A 218 7.97 6.89 7.61
C ASP A 218 7.26 7.21 6.29
N ALA A 219 7.23 8.50 5.94
CA ALA A 219 6.67 8.92 4.66
C ALA A 219 7.53 8.37 3.51
N PRO A 220 6.93 7.66 2.54
CA PRO A 220 7.69 7.04 1.47
C PRO A 220 8.25 8.11 0.52
N ARG A 221 9.38 7.78 -0.09
CA ARG A 221 10.03 8.64 -1.10
C ARG A 221 10.13 7.89 -2.42
N LEU A 222 10.01 8.64 -3.52
CA LEU A 222 10.37 8.17 -4.84
C LEU A 222 11.90 8.04 -4.96
N ARG A 223 12.35 7.17 -5.86
CA ARG A 223 13.77 6.87 -6.07
C ARG A 223 14.40 7.77 -7.15
#